data_AF-A0A7S3UY86-F1
#
_entry.id   AF-A0A7S3UY86-F1
#
_cell.length_a   1.000
_cell.length_b   1.000
_cell.length_c   1.000
_cell.angle_alpha   90.00
_cell.angle_beta   90.00
_cell.angle_gamma   90.00
#
_symmetry.space_group_name_H-M   'P 1'
#
loop_
_entity.id
_entity.type
_entity.pdbx_description
1 polymer ?
#
loop_
_entity_poly.entity_id
_entity_poly.type
_entity_poly.pdbx_seq_one_letter_code
_entity_poly.pdbx_strand_id
1 'polypeptide(L)'
;MILERYGDQALAMRRSAYKEVGGVKRLKMMEDFELVSRVRRIALENGGRIEILPEHAKCSPRRWEKNGIAKNSVLNWTFVAAYVWAGISPDTIFEYYYK
;
A
#
# COMPACT_ATOMS: atom_id res chain seq x y z
N MET A 1 -12.45 -8.29 -8.83
CA MET A 1 -12.22 -7.03 -8.07
C MET A 1 -11.04 -7.26 -7.14
N ILE A 2 -9.81 -7.08 -7.63
CA ILE A 2 -8.60 -7.34 -6.84
C ILE A 2 -8.46 -6.18 -5.85
N LEU A 3 -8.77 -6.48 -4.58
CA LEU A 3 -8.34 -5.74 -3.40
C LEU A 3 -6.89 -5.36 -3.62
N GLU A 4 -6.56 -4.07 -3.60
CA GLU A 4 -5.17 -3.66 -3.54
C GLU A 4 -4.52 -4.43 -2.39
N ARG A 5 -3.54 -5.28 -2.72
CA ARG A 5 -2.79 -6.02 -1.70
C ARG A 5 -2.07 -4.96 -0.87
N TYR A 6 -2.26 -4.99 0.43
CA TYR A 6 -1.67 -4.05 1.39
C TYR A 6 -0.68 -4.81 2.28
N GLY A 7 0.25 -4.07 2.90
CA GLY A 7 1.32 -4.63 3.74
C GLY A 7 2.63 -4.74 2.97
N ASP A 8 3.57 -5.53 3.51
CA ASP A 8 4.93 -5.61 2.98
C ASP A 8 4.93 -6.14 1.53
N GLN A 9 5.41 -5.31 0.60
CA GLN A 9 5.49 -5.61 -0.82
C GLN A 9 6.86 -5.24 -1.38
N ALA A 10 7.25 -5.94 -2.44
CA ALA A 10 8.34 -5.52 -3.31
C ALA A 10 7.73 -4.90 -4.57
N LEU A 11 7.85 -3.58 -4.72
CA LEU A 11 7.35 -2.84 -5.88
C LEU A 11 8.51 -2.59 -6.86
N ALA A 12 8.31 -2.97 -8.13
CA ALA A 12 9.21 -2.68 -9.22
C ALA A 12 8.43 -2.05 -10.38
N MET A 13 8.95 -0.97 -10.96
CA MET A 13 8.32 -0.29 -12.08
C MET A 13 9.34 0.38 -12.98
N ARG A 14 8.93 0.70 -14.22
CA ARG A 14 9.78 1.45 -15.15
C ARG A 14 10.03 2.87 -14.61
N ARG A 15 11.25 3.37 -14.81
CA ARG A 15 11.61 4.75 -14.42
C ARG A 15 10.73 5.81 -15.07
N SER A 16 10.26 5.58 -16.30
CA SER A 16 9.33 6.48 -16.98
C SER A 16 7.99 6.57 -16.24
N ALA A 17 7.38 5.43 -15.91
CA ALA A 17 6.12 5.37 -15.15
C ALA A 17 6.27 6.03 -13.77
N TYR A 18 7.39 5.79 -13.06
CA TYR A 18 7.68 6.43 -11.77
C TYR A 18 7.72 7.97 -11.88
N LYS A 19 8.35 8.50 -12.93
CA LYS A 19 8.39 9.94 -13.19
C LYS A 19 7.01 10.50 -13.55
N GLU A 20 6.27 9.78 -14.39
CA GLU A 20 4.94 10.17 -14.86
C GLU A 20 3.94 10.28 -13.72
N VAL A 21 3.96 9.34 -12.76
CA VAL A 21 3.10 9.44 -11.57
C VAL A 21 3.54 10.57 -10.63
N GLY A 22 4.76 11.08 -10.75
CA GLY A 22 5.33 12.11 -9.85
C GLY A 22 6.10 11.55 -8.64
N GLY A 23 6.51 10.28 -8.69
CA GLY A 23 7.29 9.62 -7.65
C GLY A 23 6.52 9.29 -6.36
N VAL A 24 7.23 8.87 -5.30
CA VAL A 24 6.64 8.58 -3.98
C VAL A 24 6.33 9.89 -3.24
N LYS A 25 5.13 9.99 -2.67
CA LYS A 25 4.79 11.11 -1.78
C LYS A 25 5.39 10.86 -0.41
N ARG A 26 5.92 11.92 0.21
CA ARG A 26 6.37 11.87 1.62
C ARG A 26 5.16 11.85 2.55
N LEU A 27 4.65 10.66 2.83
CA LEU A 27 3.58 10.42 3.81
C LEU A 27 4.15 9.61 4.97
N LYS A 28 3.67 9.83 6.20
CA LYS A 28 4.11 9.02 7.35
C LYS A 28 3.64 7.56 7.28
N MET A 29 2.58 7.31 6.54
CA MET A 29 1.98 5.99 6.34
C MET A 29 1.25 5.98 4.98
N MET A 30 0.90 4.81 4.44
CA MET A 30 0.16 4.66 3.18
C MET A 30 0.89 5.17 1.91
N GLU A 31 2.20 5.44 1.97
CA GLU A 31 2.97 5.97 0.82
C GLU A 31 3.01 4.99 -0.36
N ASP A 32 3.10 3.70 -0.07
CA ASP A 32 3.14 2.58 -0.99
C ASP A 32 1.77 2.36 -1.64
N PHE A 33 0.72 2.35 -0.82
CA PHE A 33 -0.67 2.26 -1.26
C PHE A 33 -0.99 3.41 -2.22
N GLU A 34 -0.67 4.66 -1.84
CA GLU A 34 -0.93 5.84 -2.64
C GLU A 34 -0.16 5.83 -3.97
N LEU A 35 1.09 5.36 -3.96
CA LEU A 35 1.88 5.17 -5.18
C LEU A 35 1.22 4.13 -6.10
N VAL A 36 0.86 2.96 -5.57
CA VAL A 36 0.25 1.87 -6.36
C VAL A 36 -1.09 2.30 -6.93
N SER A 37 -1.94 3.00 -6.17
CA SER A 37 -3.21 3.51 -6.68
C SER A 37 -3.02 4.51 -7.82
N ARG A 38 -2.03 5.41 -7.74
CA ARG A 38 -1.69 6.33 -8.84
C ARG A 38 -1.16 5.59 -10.07
N VAL A 39 -0.21 4.66 -9.89
CA VAL A 39 0.34 3.85 -10.99
C VAL A 39 -0.77 3.06 -11.66
N ARG A 40 -1.68 2.47 -10.88
CA ARG A 40 -2.82 1.71 -11.41
C ARG A 40 -3.73 2.59 -12.24
N ARG A 41 -4.02 3.80 -11.80
CA ARG A 41 -4.86 4.74 -12.55
C ARG A 41 -4.26 5.06 -13.92
N ILE A 42 -2.98 5.44 -13.97
CA ILE A 42 -2.27 5.73 -15.23
C ILE A 42 -2.18 4.48 -16.12
N ALA A 43 -1.91 3.31 -15.53
CA ALA A 43 -1.88 2.06 -16.28
C ALA A 43 -3.24 1.76 -16.94
N LEU A 44 -4.35 1.97 -16.22
CA LEU A 44 -5.70 1.79 -16.78
C LEU A 44 -6.00 2.81 -17.89
N GLU A 45 -5.61 4.07 -17.70
CA GLU A 45 -5.81 5.15 -18.68
C GLU A 45 -5.01 4.90 -19.98
N ASN A 46 -3.78 4.39 -19.87
CA ASN A 46 -2.87 4.21 -21.00
C ASN A 46 -2.84 2.79 -21.60
N GLY A 47 -3.73 1.89 -21.15
CA GLY A 47 -3.73 0.48 -21.58
C GLY A 47 -2.51 -0.34 -21.09
N GLY A 48 -1.84 0.14 -20.05
CA GLY A 48 -0.79 -0.58 -19.33
C GLY A 48 -1.34 -1.68 -18.40
N ARG A 49 -0.41 -2.42 -17.78
CA ARG A 49 -0.75 -3.51 -16.85
C ARG A 49 0.14 -3.50 -15.61
N ILE A 50 -0.42 -3.93 -14.49
CA ILE A 50 0.30 -4.26 -13.26
C ILE A 50 0.26 -5.78 -13.11
N GLU A 51 1.43 -6.40 -13.01
CA GLU A 51 1.55 -7.85 -12.86
C GLU A 51 2.09 -8.20 -11.47
N ILE A 52 1.51 -9.23 -10.88
CA ILE A 52 2.00 -9.82 -9.64
C ILE A 52 2.92 -10.96 -10.04
N LEU A 53 4.18 -10.85 -9.66
CA LEU A 53 5.16 -11.89 -9.90
C LEU A 53 4.98 -13.05 -8.90
N PRO A 54 5.26 -14.31 -9.29
CA PRO A 54 5.14 -15.46 -8.39
C PRO A 54 6.18 -15.49 -7.27
N GLU A 55 7.24 -14.68 -7.38
CA GLU A 55 8.28 -14.54 -6.37
C GLU A 55 7.76 -13.87 -5.10
N HIS A 56 8.27 -14.33 -3.97
CA HIS A 56 7.86 -13.84 -2.66
C HIS A 56 8.97 -12.98 -2.06
N ALA A 57 8.60 -11.77 -1.63
CA ALA A 57 9.46 -10.98 -0.77
C ALA A 57 9.57 -11.66 0.60
N LYS A 58 10.80 -11.86 1.09
CA LYS A 58 11.02 -12.38 2.45
C LYS A 58 10.89 -11.23 3.44
N CYS A 59 9.89 -11.32 4.31
CA CYS A 59 9.59 -10.32 5.34
C CYS A 59 9.60 -10.99 6.73
N SER A 60 9.97 -10.23 7.76
CA SER A 60 9.99 -10.75 9.13
C SER A 60 8.58 -10.76 9.74
N PRO A 61 8.09 -11.89 10.28
CA PRO A 61 6.76 -11.98 10.89
C PRO A 61 6.66 -11.34 12.28
N ARG A 62 7.74 -10.73 12.80
CA ARG A 62 7.88 -10.26 14.19
C ARG A 62 6.68 -9.48 14.73
N ARG A 63 6.08 -8.60 13.92
CA ARG A 63 4.91 -7.79 14.34
C ARG A 63 3.62 -8.61 14.42
N TRP A 64 3.47 -9.59 13.54
CA TRP A 64 2.35 -10.53 13.52
C TRP A 64 2.42 -11.49 14.70
N GLU A 65 3.61 -11.97 15.04
CA GLU A 65 3.85 -12.80 16.23
C GLU A 65 3.57 -12.04 17.54
N LYS A 66 4.00 -10.77 17.62
CA LYS A 66 3.80 -9.95 18.82
C LYS A 66 2.33 -9.59 19.07
N ASN A 67 1.59 -9.24 18.02
CA ASN A 67 0.26 -8.63 18.15
C ASN A 67 -0.91 -9.56 17.76
N GLY A 68 -0.61 -10.73 17.20
CA GLY A 68 -1.59 -11.67 16.67
C GLY A 68 -1.99 -11.37 15.23
N ILE A 69 -2.08 -12.43 14.42
CA ILE A 69 -2.34 -12.35 12.98
C ILE A 69 -3.70 -11.70 12.69
N ALA A 70 -4.76 -12.21 13.33
CA ALA A 70 -6.13 -11.72 13.10
C ALA A 70 -6.28 -10.24 13.47
N LYS A 71 -5.71 -9.82 14.62
CA LYS A 71 -5.77 -8.44 15.10
C LYS A 71 -5.09 -7.48 14.11
N ASN A 72 -3.88 -7.80 13.67
CA ASN A 72 -3.16 -6.97 12.70
C ASN A 72 -3.86 -6.93 11.34
N SER A 73 -4.41 -8.05 10.86
CA SER A 73 -5.16 -8.07 9.60
C SER A 73 -6.36 -7.14 9.63
N VAL A 74 -7.19 -7.22 10.68
CA VAL A 74 -8.37 -6.37 10.83
C VAL A 74 -7.97 -4.90 10.93
N LEU A 75 -6.96 -4.60 11.74
CA LEU A 75 -6.49 -3.23 11.92
C LEU A 75 -5.97 -2.61 10.61
N ASN A 76 -5.18 -3.37 9.84
CA ASN A 76 -4.70 -2.93 8.53
C ASN A 76 -5.85 -2.67 7.55
N TRP A 77 -6.86 -3.56 7.51
CA TRP A 77 -8.07 -3.34 6.70
C TRP A 77 -8.81 -2.08 7.11
N THR A 78 -8.97 -1.85 8.43
CA THR A 78 -9.62 -0.64 8.94
C THR A 78 -8.87 0.62 8.50
N PHE A 79 -7.54 0.63 8.54
CA PHE A 79 -6.76 1.80 8.10
C PHE A 79 -6.83 2.04 6.60
N VAL A 80 -6.79 0.98 5.77
CA VAL A 80 -7.00 1.11 4.32
C VAL A 80 -8.40 1.67 4.03
N ALA A 81 -9.44 1.13 4.68
CA ALA A 81 -10.81 1.61 4.51
C ALA A 81 -10.97 3.07 4.98
N ALA A 82 -10.38 3.42 6.12
CA ALA A 82 -10.39 4.78 6.66
C ALA A 82 -9.71 5.78 5.71
N TYR A 83 -8.60 5.39 5.09
CA TYR A 83 -7.92 6.21 4.10
C TYR A 83 -8.77 6.41 2.84
N VAL A 84 -9.26 5.31 2.26
CA VAL A 84 -9.94 5.33 0.95
C VAL A 84 -11.37 5.89 1.03
N TRP A 85 -12.13 5.59 2.10
CA TRP A 85 -13.57 5.86 2.16
C TRP A 85 -13.90 7.04 3.09
N ALA A 86 -13.16 7.18 4.19
CA ALA A 86 -13.40 8.23 5.17
C ALA A 86 -12.45 9.44 5.01
N GLY A 87 -11.47 9.37 4.09
CA GLY A 87 -10.53 10.45 3.82
C GLY A 87 -9.62 10.79 5.00
N ILE A 88 -9.42 9.85 5.93
CA ILE A 88 -8.58 10.07 7.11
C ILE A 88 -7.13 10.27 6.67
N SER A 89 -6.48 11.30 7.22
CA SER A 89 -5.11 11.62 6.85
C SER A 89 -4.13 10.51 7.22
N PRO A 90 -3.09 10.26 6.39
CA PRO A 90 -2.02 9.33 6.72
C PRO A 90 -1.34 9.59 8.06
N ASP A 91 -1.22 10.86 8.46
CA ASP A 91 -0.65 11.24 9.75
C ASP A 91 -1.53 10.74 10.91
N THR A 92 -2.85 10.87 10.80
CA THR A 92 -3.78 10.36 11.81
C THR A 92 -3.68 8.84 11.90
N ILE A 93 -3.63 8.15 10.76
CA ILE A 93 -3.47 6.69 10.70
C ILE A 93 -2.16 6.26 11.37
N PHE A 94 -1.06 6.97 11.13
CA PHE A 94 0.23 6.71 11.75
C PHE A 94 0.16 6.79 13.28
N GLU A 95 -0.47 7.85 13.82
CA GLU A 95 -0.63 8.02 15.27
C GLU A 95 -1.45 6.89 15.90
N TYR A 96 -2.48 6.36 15.20
CA TYR A 96 -3.25 5.23 15.71
C TYR A 96 -2.53 3.88 15.58
N TYR A 97 -1.70 3.70 14.55
CA TYR A 97 -0.98 2.44 14.32
C TYR A 97 0.18 2.23 15.31
N TYR A 98 0.79 3.32 15.78
CA TYR A 98 1.95 3.29 16.70
C TYR A 98 1.63 3.57 18.16
N LYS A 99 0.36 3.81 18.50
CA LYS A 99 -0.14 3.77 19.88
C LYS A 99 -0.26 2.33 20.38
#